data_AF-A0A2V9YLK7-F1
#
_entry.id   AF-A0A2V9YLK7-F1
#
_cell.length_a   1.000
_cell.length_b   1.000
_cell.length_c   1.000
_cell.angle_alpha   90.00
_cell.angle_beta   90.00
_cell.angle_gamma   90.00
#
_symmetry.space_group_name_H-M   'P 1'
#
loop_
_entity.id
_entity.type
_entity.pdbx_description
1 polymer ?
#
loop_
_entity_poly.entity_id
_entity_poly.type
_entity_poly.pdbx_seq_one_letter_code
_entity_poly.pdbx_strand_id
1 'polypeptide(L)' 'MAAHRYKPGDKVPHTGLYVVTHDQHRADHEATLLEGEYFPSCLQCGGKVVFALSRAAQPISRDSDFKRGKARAHSRGHH' A
#
# COMPACT_ATOMS: atom_id res chain seq x y z
N MET A 1 15.31 -5.41 14.76
CA MET A 1 13.85 -5.52 14.94
C MET A 1 13.35 -6.54 13.94
N ALA A 2 12.76 -7.65 14.37
CA ALA A 2 12.26 -8.65 13.45
C ALA A 2 11.12 -8.04 12.63
N ALA A 3 11.21 -8.08 11.30
CA ALA A 3 10.13 -7.63 10.44
C ALA A 3 8.93 -8.57 10.65
N HIS A 4 7.82 -8.03 11.17
CA HIS A 4 6.57 -8.78 11.27
C HIS A 4 6.12 -9.19 9.86
N ARG A 5 5.81 -10.49 9.72
CA ARG A 5 5.30 -11.09 8.48
C ARG A 5 3.79 -11.26 8.60
N TYR A 6 3.07 -10.78 7.59
CA TYR A 6 1.62 -10.88 7.47
C TYR A 6 1.27 -11.81 6.32
N LYS A 7 0.12 -12.46 6.44
CA LYS A 7 -0.42 -13.40 5.44
C LYS A 7 -1.70 -12.83 4.79
N PRO A 8 -2.14 -13.38 3.66
CA PRO A 8 -3.41 -13.01 3.06
C PRO A 8 -4.58 -13.14 4.05
N GLY A 9 -5.47 -12.16 4.03
CA GLY A 9 -6.62 -12.07 4.93
C GLY A 9 -6.32 -11.42 6.29
N ASP A 10 -5.06 -11.19 6.67
CA ASP A 10 -4.75 -10.35 7.82
C ASP A 10 -5.17 -8.89 7.53
N LYS A 11 -5.43 -8.12 8.58
CA LYS A 11 -5.71 -6.68 8.46
C LYS A 11 -4.40 -5.91 8.43
N VAL A 12 -4.28 -4.97 7.50
CA VAL A 12 -3.11 -4.11 7.36
C VAL A 12 -3.04 -3.16 8.56
N PRO A 13 -2.00 -3.25 9.42
CA PRO A 13 -1.96 -2.49 10.67
C PRO A 13 -1.61 -1.02 10.46
N HIS A 14 -0.79 -0.70 9.46
CA HIS A 14 -0.35 0.66 9.16
C HIS A 14 -0.26 0.89 7.65
N THR A 15 -0.62 2.10 7.22
CA THR A 15 -0.39 2.52 5.83
C THR A 15 1.12 2.59 5.58
N GLY A 16 1.59 2.11 4.44
CA GLY A 16 3.02 2.17 4.16
C GLY A 16 3.48 1.30 2.99
N LEU A 17 4.80 1.25 2.83
CA LEU A 17 5.48 0.35 1.89
C LEU A 17 5.73 -0.99 2.55
N TYR A 18 5.32 -2.04 1.87
CA TYR A 18 5.49 -3.44 2.25
C TYR A 18 6.33 -4.15 1.22
N VAL A 19 7.29 -4.98 1.66
CA VAL A 19 7.93 -5.97 0.81
C VAL A 19 6.97 -7.15 0.67
N VAL A 20 6.73 -7.56 -0.57
CA VAL A 20 5.90 -8.70 -0.95
C VAL A 20 6.80 -9.80 -1.45
N THR A 21 6.80 -10.93 -0.75
CA THR A 21 7.56 -12.13 -1.12
C THR A 21 6.60 -13.18 -1.68
N HIS A 22 6.89 -13.66 -2.89
CA HIS A 22 6.07 -14.67 -3.58
C HIS A 22 6.71 -16.05 -3.46
N ASP A 23 5.90 -17.11 -3.53
CA ASP A 23 6.39 -18.51 -3.56
C ASP A 23 6.90 -18.85 -4.97
N GLN A 24 8.11 -18.36 -5.30
CA GLN A 24 8.86 -18.64 -6.53
C GLN A 24 8.16 -18.29 -7.87
N HIS A 25 6.97 -17.71 -7.83
CA HIS A 25 6.23 -17.28 -9.03
C HIS A 25 6.77 -15.98 -9.64
N ARG A 26 7.29 -15.06 -8.83
CA ARG A 26 7.97 -13.84 -9.29
C ARG A 26 8.92 -13.29 -8.25
N ALA A 27 9.79 -12.36 -8.66
CA ALA A 27 10.70 -11.67 -7.76
C ALA A 27 9.96 -10.84 -6.70
N ASP A 28 10.58 -10.75 -5.53
CA ASP A 28 10.15 -9.89 -4.43
C ASP A 28 10.13 -8.43 -4.88
N HIS A 29 9.11 -7.70 -4.42
CA HIS A 29 8.94 -6.30 -4.78
C HIS A 29 8.24 -5.51 -3.67
N GLU A 30 8.29 -4.19 -3.76
CA GLU A 30 7.58 -3.31 -2.85
C GLU A 30 6.17 -2.98 -3.37
N ALA A 31 5.24 -2.77 -2.45
CA ALA A 31 3.90 -2.30 -2.73
C ALA A 31 3.38 -1.40 -1.59
N THR A 32 2.53 -0.44 -1.91
CA THR A 32 1.83 0.37 -0.91
C THR A 32 0.57 -0.36 -0.47
N LEU A 33 0.36 -0.47 0.84
CA LEU A 33 -0.88 -0.96 1.43
C LEU A 33 -1.46 0.07 2.38
N LEU A 34 -2.80 0.15 2.44
CA LEU A 34 -3.51 1.11 3.25
C LEU A 34 -3.97 0.48 4.56
N GLU A 35 -3.82 1.22 5.66
CA GLU A 35 -4.30 0.81 6.97
C GLU A 35 -5.78 0.44 6.93
N GLY A 36 -6.11 -0.69 7.54
CA GLY A 36 -7.48 -1.17 7.68
C GLY A 36 -8.00 -1.99 6.51
N GLU A 37 -7.30 -2.02 5.37
CA GLU A 37 -7.55 -2.99 4.30
C GLU A 37 -7.07 -4.40 4.71
N TYR A 38 -7.33 -5.38 3.86
CA TYR A 38 -6.89 -6.76 4.04
C TYR A 38 -5.76 -7.08 3.06
N PHE A 39 -4.77 -7.86 3.52
CA PHE A 39 -3.72 -8.35 2.63
C PHE A 39 -4.33 -9.26 1.56
N PRO A 40 -4.14 -8.98 0.26
CA PRO A 40 -4.75 -9.77 -0.80
C PRO A 40 -4.05 -11.12 -0.99
N SER A 41 -4.79 -12.14 -1.39
CA SER A 41 -4.20 -13.40 -1.87
C SER A 41 -3.66 -13.23 -3.28
N CYS A 42 -2.55 -13.89 -3.60
CA CYS A 42 -2.07 -13.98 -4.97
C CYS A 42 -2.89 -15.02 -5.74
N LEU A 43 -3.26 -14.75 -6.99
CA LEU A 43 -3.97 -15.73 -7.84
C LEU A 43 -3.12 -16.96 -8.18
N GLN A 44 -1.78 -16.85 -8.13
CA GLN A 44 -0.86 -17.94 -8.45
C GLN A 44 -0.28 -18.57 -7.18
N CYS A 45 0.16 -17.76 -6.21
CA CYS A 45 0.73 -18.27 -4.96
C CYS A 45 -0.32 -18.64 -3.90
N GLY A 46 -1.58 -18.23 -4.09
CA GLY A 46 -2.64 -18.39 -3.10
C GLY A 46 -2.30 -17.75 -1.76
N GLY A 47 -2.38 -18.55 -0.69
CA GLY A 47 -2.07 -18.16 0.69
C GLY A 47 -0.59 -18.11 1.04
N LYS A 48 0.31 -18.45 0.11
CA LYS A 48 1.76 -18.52 0.37
C LYS A 48 2.51 -17.20 0.17
N VAL A 49 1.86 -16.18 -0.39
CA VAL A 49 2.45 -14.84 -0.47
C VAL A 49 2.58 -14.24 0.92
N VAL A 50 3.69 -13.57 1.21
CA VAL A 50 3.98 -12.99 2.52
C VAL A 50 4.28 -11.51 2.37
N PHE A 51 3.82 -10.72 3.35
CA PHE A 51 4.01 -9.27 3.37
C PHE A 51 4.80 -8.86 4.61
N ALA A 52 5.76 -7.95 4.47
CA ALA A 52 6.51 -7.39 5.59
C ALA A 52 6.54 -5.86 5.48
N LEU A 53 6.21 -5.16 6.58
CA LEU A 53 6.25 -3.70 6.60
C LEU A 53 7.69 -3.22 6.52
N SER A 54 8.03 -2.52 5.43
CA SER A 54 9.34 -1.89 5.22
C SER A 54 9.37 -0.49 5.81
N ARG A 55 8.36 0.33 5.49
CA ARG A 55 8.26 1.71 5.97
C ARG A 55 6.80 2.13 6.18
N ALA A 56 6.44 2.47 7.41
CA ALA A 56 5.16 3.11 7.71
C ALA A 56 5.12 4.53 7.10
N ALA A 57 3.94 4.95 6.64
CA ALA A 57 3.70 6.27 6.09
C ALA A 57 2.38 6.84 6.61
N GLN A 58 2.37 8.14 6.89
CA GLN A 58 1.15 8.85 7.20
C GLN A 58 0.46 9.27 5.89
N PRO A 59 -0.81 8.89 5.66
CA PRO A 59 -1.56 9.39 4.53
C PRO A 59 -1.67 10.91 4.60
N ILE A 60 -1.39 11.60 3.48
CA ILE A 60 -1.54 13.06 3.39
C ILE A 60 -2.97 13.54 3.72
N SER A 61 -3.95 12.66 3.55
CA SER A 61 -5.35 12.92 3.89
C SER A 61 -5.60 13.04 5.40
N ARG A 62 -4.68 12.54 6.25
CA ARG A 62 -4.73 12.65 7.71
C ARG A 62 -3.78 13.72 8.26
N ASP A 63 -2.95 14.30 7.41
CA ASP A 63 -2.03 15.36 7.81
C ASP A 63 -2.78 16.70 7.85
N SER A 64 -2.81 17.34 9.03
CA SER A 64 -3.57 18.57 9.28
C SER A 64 -3.06 19.77 8.51
N ASP A 65 -1.78 19.76 8.11
CA ASP A 65 -1.16 20.88 7.40
C ASP A 65 -1.60 20.92 5.92
N PHE A 66 -2.18 19.83 5.41
CA PHE A 66 -2.57 19.70 4.02
C PHE A 66 -4.09 19.72 3.86
N LYS A 67 -4.59 20.74 3.14
CA LYS A 67 -5.98 20.82 2.72
C LYS A 67 -6.09 20.35 1.28
N ARG A 68 -7.16 19.60 0.96
CA ARG A 68 -7.49 19.23 -0.43
C ARG A 68 -7.64 20.52 -1.24
N GLY A 69 -6.67 20.82 -2.11
CA GLY A 69 -6.74 22.00 -2.97
C GLY A 69 -7.97 21.90 -3.87
N LYS A 70 -8.68 23.02 -4.09
CA LYS A 70 -9.67 23.09 -5.16
C LYS A 70 -8.91 22.97 -6.47
N ALA A 71 -9.08 21.87 -7.21
CA ALA A 71 -8.49 21.73 -8.53
C ALA A 71 -8.89 22.96 -9.36
N ARG A 72 -7.91 23.81 -9.71
CA ARG A 72 -8.16 24.97 -10.56
C ARG A 72 -8.47 24.42 -11.95
N ALA A 73 -9.75 24.46 -12.32
CA ALA A 73 -10.17 24.23 -13.70
C ALA A 73 -9.42 25.24 -14.59
N HIS A 74 -8.39 24.80 -15.28
CA HIS A 74 -7.79 25.57 -16.37
C HIS A 74 -8.80 25.56 -17.50
N SER A 75 -9.63 26.60 -17.57
CA SER A 75 -10.39 26.96 -18.76
C SER A 75 -9.41 27.15 -19.91
N ARG A 76 -9.37 26.20 -20.83
CA ARG A 76 -8.67 26.34 -22.11
C ARG A 76 -9.38 27.46 -22.87
N GLY A 77 -8.67 28.56 -23.11
CA GLY A 77 -9.17 29.69 -23.87
C GLY A 77 -9.40 29.33 -25.34
N HIS A 78 -10.48 29.87 -25.88
CA HIS A 78 -10.88 29.85 -27.27
C HIS A 78 -9.89 30.61 -28.18
N HIS A 79 -9.67 30.08 -29.38
CA HIS A 79 -9.29 30.84 -30.58
C HIS A 79 -10.23 30.42 -31.72
#